data_AF-A0A2N7BD89-F1
#
_entry.id   AF-A0A2N7BD89-F1
#
_cell.length_a   1.000
_cell.length_b   1.000
_cell.length_c   1.000
_cell.angle_alpha   90.00
_cell.angle_beta   90.00
_cell.angle_gamma   90.00
#
_symmetry.space_group_name_H-M   'P 1'
#
loop_
_entity.id
_entity.type
_entity.pdbx_description
1 polymer ?
#
loop_
_entity_poly.entity_id
_entity_poly.type
_entity_poly.pdbx_seq_one_letter_code
_entity_poly.pdbx_strand_id
1 'polypeptide(L)'
;MIEDQFTTGKELGRKAYAKILLQGKRWQSRNIPQWLRDNLLVPYYIAQVDDEEHLFMIQYPLASEEKVHFVLYARRGIKEHERST
;
A
#
# COMPACT_ATOMS: atom_id res chain seq x y z
N MET A 1 16.98 14.48 10.63
CA MET A 1 15.65 13.87 10.86
C MET A 1 15.60 12.62 9.99
N ILE A 2 15.57 11.43 10.59
CA ILE A 2 15.29 10.21 9.83
C ILE A 2 13.80 10.29 9.52
N GLU A 3 13.45 10.50 8.25
CA GLU A 3 12.07 10.44 7.81
C GLU A 3 11.57 9.01 8.10
N ASP A 4 10.49 8.90 8.87
CA ASP A 4 9.89 7.61 9.19
C ASP A 4 9.46 6.94 7.88
N GLN A 5 10.08 5.79 7.55
CA GLN A 5 9.81 5.05 6.31
C GLN A 5 8.31 4.76 6.15
N PHE A 6 7.56 4.61 7.26
CA PHE A 6 6.12 4.44 7.18
C PHE A 6 5.43 5.71 6.65
N THR A 7 5.85 6.88 7.10
CA THR A 7 5.32 8.16 6.61
C THR A 7 5.63 8.33 5.12
N THR A 8 6.86 8.08 4.69
CA THR A 8 7.25 8.16 3.27
C THR A 8 6.45 7.16 2.43
N GLY A 9 6.31 5.91 2.87
CA GLY A 9 5.55 4.88 2.17
C GLY A 9 4.07 5.20 2.03
N LYS A 10 3.45 5.78 3.07
CA LYS A 10 2.05 6.23 3.03
C LYS A 10 1.85 7.33 1.99
N GLU A 11 2.76 8.28 1.91
CA GLU A 11 2.71 9.36 0.91
C GLU A 11 2.91 8.82 -0.52
N LEU A 12 3.82 7.88 -0.73
CA LEU A 12 4.00 7.22 -2.02
C LEU A 12 2.75 6.46 -2.45
N GLY A 13 2.15 5.69 -1.55
CA GLY A 13 0.88 4.99 -1.78
C GLY A 13 -0.25 5.95 -2.16
N ARG A 14 -0.37 7.10 -1.46
CA ARG A 14 -1.36 8.15 -1.80
C ARG A 14 -1.15 8.72 -3.20
N LYS A 15 0.09 9.00 -3.59
CA LYS A 15 0.43 9.51 -4.93
C LYS A 15 0.10 8.48 -6.01
N ALA A 16 0.46 7.21 -5.80
CA ALA A 16 0.15 6.12 -6.73
C ALA A 16 -1.37 5.94 -6.88
N TYR A 17 -2.10 5.94 -5.76
CA TYR A 17 -3.55 5.83 -5.73
C TYR A 17 -4.24 6.96 -6.50
N ALA A 18 -3.82 8.21 -6.27
CA ALA A 18 -4.35 9.35 -7.01
C ALA A 18 -4.13 9.19 -8.52
N LYS A 19 -2.92 8.75 -8.94
CA LYS A 19 -2.63 8.47 -10.35
C LYS A 19 -3.52 7.38 -10.94
N ILE A 20 -3.86 6.34 -10.17
CA ILE A 20 -4.78 5.26 -10.55
C ILE A 20 -6.20 5.81 -10.74
N LEU A 21 -6.70 6.60 -9.79
CA LEU A 21 -8.07 7.14 -9.84
C LEU A 21 -8.28 8.16 -10.95
N LEU A 22 -7.22 8.89 -11.34
CA LEU A 22 -7.25 9.81 -12.47
C LEU A 22 -7.39 9.10 -13.83
N GLN A 23 -7.19 7.79 -13.89
CA GLN A 23 -7.36 7.03 -15.13
C GLN A 23 -8.84 6.82 -15.45
N GLY A 24 -9.19 6.77 -16.74
CA GLY A 24 -10.56 6.51 -17.16
C GLY A 24 -11.07 5.11 -16.80
N LYS A 25 -12.39 4.93 -16.71
CA LYS A 25 -13.06 3.66 -16.34
C LYS A 25 -12.58 2.45 -17.15
N ARG A 26 -12.35 2.63 -18.46
CA ARG A 26 -11.82 1.57 -19.34
C ARG A 26 -10.42 1.12 -18.91
N TRP A 27 -9.54 2.06 -18.57
CA TRP A 27 -8.21 1.73 -18.06
C TRP A 27 -8.31 1.02 -16.71
N GLN A 28 -9.13 1.54 -15.79
CA GLN A 28 -9.30 0.96 -14.46
C GLN A 28 -9.83 -0.49 -14.53
N SER A 29 -10.80 -0.76 -15.41
CA SER A 29 -11.35 -2.11 -15.61
C SER A 29 -10.31 -3.12 -16.11
N ARG A 30 -9.30 -2.66 -16.87
CA ARG A 30 -8.25 -3.49 -17.46
C ARG A 30 -7.08 -3.70 -16.51
N ASN A 31 -6.76 -2.70 -15.70
CA ASN A 31 -5.51 -2.65 -14.94
C ASN A 31 -5.69 -2.85 -13.44
N ILE A 32 -6.91 -2.68 -12.91
CA ILE A 32 -7.20 -2.96 -11.51
C ILE A 32 -7.89 -4.33 -11.42
N PRO A 33 -7.26 -5.33 -10.75
CA PRO A 33 -7.89 -6.62 -10.52
C PRO A 33 -9.28 -6.45 -9.88
N GLN A 34 -10.26 -7.25 -10.31
CA GLN A 34 -11.65 -7.14 -9.85
C GLN A 34 -11.73 -7.24 -8.32
N TRP A 35 -11.05 -8.23 -7.72
CA TRP A 35 -11.02 -8.41 -6.27
C TRP A 35 -10.47 -7.19 -5.52
N LEU A 36 -9.51 -6.47 -6.10
CA LEU A 36 -8.93 -5.28 -5.48
C LEU A 36 -9.93 -4.13 -5.54
N ARG A 37 -10.63 -3.93 -6.66
CA ARG A 37 -11.70 -2.92 -6.80
C ARG A 37 -12.81 -3.11 -5.78
N ASP A 38 -13.19 -4.35 -5.52
CA ASP A 38 -14.35 -4.64 -4.68
C ASP A 38 -14.02 -4.64 -3.18
N ASN A 39 -12.76 -4.89 -2.80
CA ASN A 39 -12.42 -5.17 -1.40
C ASN A 39 -11.31 -4.28 -0.80
N LEU A 40 -10.33 -3.86 -1.60
CA LEU A 40 -9.07 -3.30 -1.04
C LEU A 40 -8.46 -2.22 -1.93
N LEU A 41 -9.29 -1.41 -2.58
CA LEU A 41 -8.82 -0.28 -3.39
C LEU A 41 -8.49 0.92 -2.50
N VAL A 42 -7.38 0.82 -1.79
CA VAL A 42 -6.87 1.82 -0.83
C VAL A 42 -5.42 2.20 -1.17
N PRO A 43 -4.93 3.38 -0.77
CA PRO A 43 -3.55 3.80 -1.07
C PRO A 43 -2.47 2.93 -0.42
N TYR A 44 -2.75 2.42 0.77
CA TYR A 44 -1.88 1.52 1.52
C TYR A 44 -2.71 0.81 2.59
N TYR A 45 -2.18 -0.27 3.14
CA TYR A 45 -2.66 -0.88 4.37
C TYR A 45 -1.48 -1.34 5.22
N ILE A 46 -1.72 -1.52 6.52
CA ILE A 46 -0.73 -2.07 7.45
C ILE A 46 -1.27 -3.42 7.91
N ALA A 47 -0.44 -4.45 7.83
CA ALA A 47 -0.75 -5.77 8.39
C ALA A 47 0.20 -6.06 9.54
N GLN A 48 -0.30 -6.72 10.57
CA GLN A 48 0.53 -7.30 11.62
C GLN A 48 0.88 -8.73 11.22
N VAL A 49 2.18 -9.03 11.21
CA VAL A 49 2.73 -10.35 10.89
C VAL A 49 3.78 -10.64 11.96
N ASP A 50 3.51 -11.64 12.80
CA ASP A 50 4.29 -11.91 14.00
C ASP A 50 4.43 -10.65 14.87
N ASP A 51 5.66 -10.30 15.28
CA ASP A 51 5.96 -9.10 16.08
C ASP A 51 6.29 -7.87 15.21
N GLU A 52 5.86 -7.85 13.94
CA GLU A 52 6.13 -6.76 13.02
C GLU A 52 4.86 -6.14 12.43
N GLU A 53 4.89 -4.83 12.24
CA GLU A 53 3.99 -4.14 11.33
C GLU A 53 4.60 -4.06 9.94
N HIS A 54 3.84 -4.49 8.94
CA HIS A 54 4.22 -4.48 7.52
C HIS A 54 3.37 -3.46 6.79
N LEU A 55 4.00 -2.44 6.21
CA LEU A 55 3.34 -1.44 5.39
C LEU A 55 3.30 -1.92 3.94
N PHE A 56 2.10 -2.13 3.41
CA PHE A 56 1.87 -2.42 2.00
C PHE A 56 1.33 -1.18 1.29
N MET A 57 1.94 -0.77 0.18
CA MET A 57 1.48 0.36 -0.62
C MET A 57 0.98 -0.09 -1.99
N ILE A 58 -0.06 0.57 -2.50
CA ILE A 58 -0.56 0.31 -3.85
C ILE A 58 0.44 0.82 -4.89
N GLN A 59 0.65 0.05 -5.95
CA GLN A 59 1.49 0.43 -7.07
C GLN A 59 0.70 0.60 -8.36
N TYR A 60 1.16 1.57 -9.15
CA TYR A 60 0.73 1.76 -10.53
C TYR A 60 1.52 0.78 -11.42
N PRO A 61 0.88 0.09 -12.38
CA PRO A 61 1.59 -0.85 -13.25
C PRO A 61 2.61 -0.12 -14.13
N LEU A 62 3.86 -0.54 -14.07
CA LEU A 62 4.98 0.04 -14.83
C LEU A 62 5.18 -0.69 -16.16
N ALA A 63 4.82 -1.98 -16.24
CA ALA A 63 4.85 -2.78 -17.46
C ALA A 63 3.43 -3.05 -18.00
N SER A 64 3.32 -3.31 -19.31
CA SER A 64 2.03 -3.54 -19.99
C SER A 64 1.26 -4.77 -19.49
N GLU A 65 1.98 -5.78 -18.98
CA GLU A 65 1.39 -7.02 -18.45
C GLU A 65 1.07 -6.93 -16.96
N GLU A 66 1.58 -5.90 -16.28
CA GLU A 66 1.41 -5.71 -14.86
C GLU A 66 0.02 -5.14 -14.53
N LYS A 67 -0.47 -5.47 -13.34
CA LYS A 67 -1.72 -4.92 -12.79
C LYS A 67 -1.42 -4.09 -11.55
N VAL A 68 -2.38 -3.24 -11.18
CA VAL A 68 -2.37 -2.60 -9.87
C VAL A 68 -2.34 -3.70 -8.81
N HIS A 69 -1.36 -3.60 -7.92
CA HIS A 69 -1.13 -4.56 -6.85
C HIS A 69 -0.50 -3.83 -5.65
N PHE A 70 -0.39 -4.53 -4.52
CA PHE A 70 0.29 -4.00 -3.34
C PHE A 70 1.69 -4.59 -3.21
N VAL A 71 2.64 -3.76 -2.79
CA VAL A 71 3.99 -4.20 -2.45
C VAL A 71 4.30 -3.88 -1.00
N LEU A 72 5.07 -4.74 -0.36
CA LEU A 72 5.64 -4.46 0.96
C LEU A 72 6.69 -3.35 0.81
N TYR A 73 6.47 -2.22 1.48
CA TYR A 73 7.37 -1.06 1.43
C TYR A 73 8.32 -1.02 2.63
N ALA A 74 7.78 -1.23 3.83
CA ALA A 74 8.55 -1.11 5.08
C ALA A 74 8.04 -2.10 6.13
N ARG A 75 8.92 -2.43 7.06
CA ARG A 75 8.65 -3.24 8.26
C ARG A 75 9.12 -2.49 9.49
N ARG A 76 8.41 -2.63 10.60
CA ARG A 76 8.90 -2.18 11.90
C ARG A 76 8.48 -3.15 13.00
N GLY A 77 9.38 -3.41 13.94
CA GLY A 77 9.06 -4.21 15.12
C GLY A 77 8.02 -3.50 16.00
N ILE A 78 7.05 -4.27 16.48
CA ILE A 78 6.11 -3.85 17.51
C ILE A 78 6.89 -3.93 18.81
N LYS A 79 7.38 -2.80 19.32
CA LYS A 79 7.87 -2.78 20.70
C LYS A 79 6.67 -3.02 21.59
N GLU A 80 6.59 -4.19 22.22
CA GLU A 80 5.69 -4.41 23.34
C GLU A 80 5.85 -3.23 24.29
N HIS A 81 4.80 -2.42 24.42
CA HIS A 81 4.73 -1.46 25.51
C HIS A 81 4.72 -2.32 26.77
N GLU A 82 5.85 -2.36 27.47
CA GLU A 82 5.97 -2.93 28.80
C GLU A 82 4.78 -2.41 29.63
N ARG A 83 3.76 -3.26 29.80
CA ARG A 83 2.79 -3.12 30.87
C ARG A 83 3.51 -3.51 32.15
N SER A 84 4.41 -2.67 32.61
CA SER A 84 4.88 -2.68 33.99
C SER A 84 3.79 -2.02 34.82
N THR A 85 2.92 -2.85 35.38
CA THR A 85 2.05 -2.48 36.51
C THR A 85 2.76 -2.85 37.79
#